data_AF-A0AAE7B8H7-F1
#
_entry.id   AF-A0AAE7B8H7-F1
#
_cell.length_a   1.000
_cell.length_b   1.000
_cell.length_c   1.000
_cell.angle_alpha   90.00
_cell.angle_beta   90.00
_cell.angle_gamma   90.00
#
_symmetry.space_group_name_H-M   'P 1'
#
loop_
_entity.id
_entity.type
_entity.pdbx_description
1 polymer ?
#
loop_
_entity_poly.entity_id
_entity_poly.type
_entity_poly.pdbx_seq_one_letter_code
_entity_poly.pdbx_strand_id
1 'polypeptide(L)'
;MPQLIAMVIVVVGAMIYMFQTFGGTGDKIEGIAQKTSIITEINNIKDGVKIAAKSGQIAATAKDDKVNNLKGLASLSYFAEQINAQLTDTTNNAANANIYNAISFGGGVITGADNNSDMQISLVTPAVSGTVKRTPGIFVDFSKGGLKTNAAFLESQIANDLSAVAFIDRTSTTATAKAGVINDAGSAIEKRTPAIGKTKQDANGNTVADDPTSAELGDGKFIIYFKDFGSDEVVQ
;
A
#
# COMPACT_ATOMS: atom_id res chain seq x y z
N MET A 1 -43.31 -35.21 -25.25
CA MET A 1 -42.68 -33.90 -25.51
C MET A 1 -42.14 -33.13 -24.26
N PRO A 2 -41.79 -33.74 -23.09
CA PRO A 2 -41.00 -33.04 -22.06
C PRO A 2 -39.47 -33.25 -22.16
N GLN A 3 -39.00 -34.27 -22.88
CA GLN A 3 -37.59 -34.66 -22.89
C GLN A 3 -36.70 -33.72 -23.73
N LEU A 4 -37.27 -32.99 -24.70
CA LEU A 4 -36.50 -32.08 -25.55
C LEU A 4 -36.10 -30.79 -24.81
N ILE A 5 -36.96 -30.27 -23.93
CA ILE A 5 -36.72 -29.03 -23.17
C ILE A 5 -35.70 -29.27 -22.05
N ALA A 6 -35.75 -30.44 -21.39
CA ALA A 6 -34.79 -30.78 -20.34
C ALA A 6 -33.35 -30.92 -20.87
N MET A 7 -33.17 -31.47 -22.07
CA MET A 7 -31.85 -31.66 -22.68
C MET A 7 -31.19 -30.32 -23.07
N VAL A 8 -31.96 -29.34 -23.53
CA VAL A 8 -31.45 -28.00 -23.89
C VAL A 8 -30.99 -27.23 -22.63
N ILE A 9 -31.74 -27.32 -21.52
CA ILE A 9 -31.39 -26.61 -20.28
C ILE A 9 -30.08 -27.13 -19.67
N VAL A 10 -29.82 -28.44 -19.73
CA VAL A 10 -28.58 -29.04 -19.19
C VAL A 10 -27.37 -28.69 -20.05
N VAL A 11 -27.51 -28.67 -21.38
CA VAL A 11 -26.41 -28.30 -22.30
C VAL A 11 -26.06 -26.82 -22.18
N VAL A 12 -27.05 -25.94 -22.05
CA VAL A 12 -26.83 -24.50 -21.81
C VAL A 12 -26.22 -24.26 -20.42
N GLY A 13 -26.64 -25.01 -19.39
CA GLY A 13 -26.03 -24.94 -18.06
C GLY A 13 -24.56 -25.37 -18.04
N ALA A 14 -24.20 -26.43 -18.78
CA ALA A 14 -22.80 -26.89 -18.91
C ALA A 14 -21.92 -25.91 -19.71
N MET A 15 -22.48 -25.26 -20.74
CA MET A 15 -21.75 -24.23 -21.49
C MET A 15 -21.57 -22.95 -20.65
N ILE A 16 -22.59 -22.51 -19.90
CA ILE A 16 -22.47 -21.38 -18.95
C ILE A 16 -21.42 -21.70 -17.87
N TYR A 17 -21.38 -22.93 -17.36
CA TYR A 17 -20.39 -23.36 -16.37
C TYR A 17 -18.96 -23.33 -16.94
N MET A 18 -18.77 -23.72 -18.21
CA MET A 18 -17.46 -23.63 -18.86
C MET A 18 -17.04 -22.18 -19.19
N PHE A 19 -17.97 -21.29 -19.54
CA PHE A 19 -17.67 -19.86 -19.70
C PHE A 19 -17.32 -19.16 -18.38
N GLN A 20 -17.84 -19.63 -17.24
CA GLN A 20 -17.42 -19.13 -15.92
C GLN A 20 -16.03 -19.64 -15.49
N THR A 21 -15.60 -20.82 -15.95
CA THR A 21 -14.25 -21.33 -15.67
C THR A 21 -13.14 -20.71 -16.54
N PHE A 22 -13.46 -20.11 -17.68
CA PHE A 22 -12.49 -19.37 -18.51
C PHE A 22 -12.53 -17.85 -18.29
N GLY A 23 -13.67 -17.29 -17.87
CA GLY A 23 -13.77 -15.87 -17.52
C GLY A 23 -12.90 -15.45 -16.34
N GLY A 24 -12.57 -16.38 -15.44
CA GLY A 24 -11.70 -16.11 -14.28
C GLY A 24 -10.20 -16.34 -14.50
N THR A 25 -9.77 -16.85 -15.66
CA THR A 25 -8.34 -17.14 -15.91
C THR A 25 -7.64 -15.99 -16.63
N GLY A 26 -8.35 -15.29 -17.53
CA GLY A 26 -7.84 -14.07 -18.17
C GLY A 26 -7.55 -12.97 -17.14
N ASP A 27 -8.49 -12.76 -16.21
CA ASP A 27 -8.37 -11.77 -15.14
C ASP A 27 -7.22 -12.09 -14.15
N LYS A 28 -6.96 -13.39 -13.92
CA LYS A 28 -5.81 -13.84 -13.10
C LYS A 28 -4.48 -13.67 -13.81
N ILE A 29 -4.41 -13.91 -15.13
CA ILE A 29 -3.18 -13.72 -15.91
C ILE A 29 -2.85 -12.23 -16.03
N GLU A 30 -3.86 -11.39 -16.28
CA GLU A 30 -3.72 -9.94 -16.26
C GLU A 30 -3.29 -9.44 -14.87
N GLY A 31 -3.90 -9.95 -13.81
CA GLY A 31 -3.53 -9.65 -12.43
C GLY A 31 -2.08 -10.04 -12.06
N ILE A 32 -1.52 -11.11 -12.64
CA ILE A 32 -0.11 -11.49 -12.41
C ILE A 32 0.86 -10.49 -13.06
N ALA A 33 0.55 -10.04 -14.28
CA ALA A 33 1.34 -9.01 -14.95
C ALA A 33 1.26 -7.66 -14.20
N GLN A 34 0.05 -7.25 -13.82
CA GLN A 34 -0.20 -6.05 -13.01
C GLN A 34 0.57 -6.09 -11.68
N LYS A 35 0.59 -7.24 -10.98
CA LYS A 35 1.34 -7.42 -9.73
C LYS A 35 2.83 -7.10 -9.87
N THR A 36 3.46 -7.54 -10.96
CA THR A 36 4.91 -7.32 -11.15
C THR A 36 5.19 -5.82 -11.30
N SER A 37 4.39 -5.12 -12.10
CA SER A 37 4.47 -3.66 -12.25
C SER A 37 4.18 -2.92 -10.94
N ILE A 38 3.20 -3.36 -10.15
CA ILE A 38 2.91 -2.79 -8.82
C ILE A 38 4.12 -2.91 -7.88
N ILE A 39 4.74 -4.09 -7.82
CA ILE A 39 5.93 -4.31 -6.98
C ILE A 39 7.10 -3.44 -7.43
N THR A 40 7.30 -3.25 -8.75
CA THR A 40 8.32 -2.35 -9.28
C THR A 40 8.08 -0.90 -8.84
N GLU A 41 6.85 -0.40 -8.95
CA GLU A 41 6.50 0.96 -8.51
C GLU A 41 6.69 1.16 -7.00
N ILE A 42 6.31 0.16 -6.19
CA ILE A 42 6.56 0.16 -4.74
C ILE A 42 8.07 0.23 -4.45
N ASN A 43 8.90 -0.56 -5.15
CA ASN A 43 10.35 -0.57 -4.94
C ASN A 43 11.00 0.76 -5.34
N ASN A 44 10.55 1.41 -6.42
CA ASN A 44 11.05 2.71 -6.82
C ASN A 44 10.86 3.78 -5.72
N ILE A 45 9.72 3.76 -5.03
CA ILE A 45 9.48 4.65 -3.87
C ILE A 45 10.24 4.17 -2.64
N LYS A 46 10.28 2.87 -2.38
CA LYS A 46 10.98 2.27 -1.24
C LYS A 46 12.44 2.69 -1.18
N ASP A 47 13.16 2.59 -2.29
CA ASP A 47 14.60 2.90 -2.31
C ASP A 47 14.85 4.37 -1.95
N GLY A 48 14.06 5.30 -2.50
CA GLY A 48 14.14 6.72 -2.14
C GLY A 48 13.78 7.00 -0.68
N VAL A 49 12.71 6.36 -0.16
CA VAL A 49 12.31 6.48 1.25
C VAL A 49 13.39 5.92 2.17
N LYS A 50 14.03 4.80 1.81
CA LYS A 50 15.11 4.18 2.58
C LYS A 50 16.33 5.09 2.67
N ILE A 51 16.76 5.65 1.54
CA ILE A 51 17.88 6.61 1.49
C ILE A 51 17.54 7.86 2.32
N ALA A 52 16.34 8.42 2.17
CA ALA A 52 15.92 9.59 2.93
C ALA A 52 15.82 9.33 4.45
N ALA A 53 15.35 8.15 4.84
CA ALA A 53 15.32 7.71 6.23
C ALA A 53 16.74 7.61 6.79
N LYS A 54 17.68 7.04 6.03
CA LYS A 54 19.11 6.96 6.38
C LYS A 54 19.74 8.33 6.55
N SER A 55 19.40 9.27 5.67
CA SER A 55 19.87 10.67 5.75
C SER A 55 19.20 11.48 6.87
N GLY A 56 18.23 10.91 7.59
CA GLY A 56 17.52 11.59 8.67
C GLY A 56 16.58 12.71 8.20
N GLN A 57 16.20 12.71 6.91
CA GLN A 57 15.36 13.75 6.30
C GLN A 57 13.86 13.48 6.40
N ILE A 58 13.44 12.34 6.95
CA ILE A 58 12.03 12.07 7.24
C ILE A 58 11.75 12.40 8.71
N ALA A 59 10.63 13.04 8.98
CA ALA A 59 10.09 13.26 10.32
C ALA A 59 8.56 13.17 10.32
N ALA A 60 7.97 12.88 11.48
CA ALA A 60 6.50 12.93 11.62
C ALA A 60 5.93 14.33 11.34
N THR A 61 6.67 15.37 11.73
CA THR A 61 6.34 16.77 11.45
C THR A 61 7.48 17.40 10.65
N ALA A 62 7.16 18.00 9.51
CA ALA A 62 8.15 18.70 8.71
C ALA A 62 8.74 19.89 9.49
N LYS A 63 10.08 19.95 9.55
CA LYS A 63 10.82 21.00 10.25
C LYS A 63 12.25 21.04 9.74
N ASP A 64 12.77 22.24 9.52
CA ASP A 64 14.11 22.48 8.98
C ASP A 64 14.25 21.74 7.64
N ASP A 65 15.28 20.91 7.48
CA ASP A 65 15.49 20.10 6.27
C ASP A 65 14.60 18.83 6.22
N LYS A 66 13.91 18.51 7.33
CA LYS A 66 13.11 17.29 7.43
C LYS A 66 11.72 17.46 6.84
N VAL A 67 11.28 16.45 6.11
CA VAL A 67 10.00 16.40 5.41
C VAL A 67 9.13 15.26 5.92
N ASN A 68 7.82 15.37 5.69
CA ASN A 68 6.84 14.39 6.16
C ASN A 68 5.94 13.85 5.03
N ASN A 69 6.28 14.12 3.77
CA ASN A 69 5.50 13.69 2.61
C ASN A 69 6.41 13.43 1.40
N LEU A 70 5.87 12.74 0.39
CA LEU A 70 6.59 12.41 -0.84
C LEU A 70 7.03 13.64 -1.65
N LYS A 71 6.22 14.72 -1.71
CA LYS A 71 6.63 15.96 -2.40
C LYS A 71 7.91 16.56 -1.80
N GLY A 72 8.04 16.60 -0.48
CA GLY A 72 9.24 17.07 0.19
C GLY A 72 10.46 16.21 -0.15
N LEU A 73 10.29 14.88 -0.17
CA LEU A 73 11.37 13.95 -0.56
C LEU A 73 11.76 14.12 -2.04
N ALA A 74 10.79 14.39 -2.89
CA ALA A 74 11.00 14.67 -4.29
C ALA A 74 11.74 16.00 -4.54
N SER A 75 11.45 17.04 -3.75
CA SER A 75 12.21 18.30 -3.78
C SER A 75 13.67 18.13 -3.38
N LEU A 76 13.97 17.12 -2.54
CA LEU A 76 15.33 16.72 -2.17
C LEU A 76 15.96 15.72 -3.16
N SER A 77 15.28 15.42 -4.27
CA SER A 77 15.74 14.52 -5.34
C SER A 77 16.00 13.08 -4.91
N TYR A 78 15.22 12.54 -3.96
CA TYR A 78 15.38 11.16 -3.50
C TYR A 78 14.83 10.08 -4.44
N PHE A 79 14.00 10.44 -5.43
CA PHE A 79 13.44 9.48 -6.39
C PHE A 79 14.03 9.66 -7.80
N ALA A 80 13.63 8.79 -8.72
CA ALA A 80 13.94 8.96 -10.14
C ALA A 80 13.36 10.27 -10.69
N GLU A 81 13.98 10.85 -11.71
CA GLU A 81 13.63 12.17 -12.26
C GLU A 81 12.15 12.31 -12.61
N GLN A 82 11.55 11.29 -13.24
CA GLN A 82 10.14 11.30 -13.62
C GLN A 82 9.19 11.37 -12.39
N ILE A 83 9.54 10.65 -11.31
CA ILE A 83 8.79 10.65 -10.06
C ILE A 83 8.93 12.01 -9.37
N ASN A 84 10.16 12.55 -9.33
CA ASN A 84 10.41 13.86 -8.76
C ASN A 84 9.64 14.94 -9.52
N ALA A 85 9.66 14.90 -10.86
CA ALA A 85 8.96 15.85 -11.70
C ALA A 85 7.45 15.84 -11.42
N GLN A 86 6.82 14.66 -11.35
CA GLN A 86 5.39 14.56 -11.02
C GLN A 86 5.06 15.13 -9.63
N LEU A 87 5.85 14.77 -8.61
CA LEU A 87 5.56 15.16 -7.23
C LEU A 87 5.83 16.65 -6.96
N THR A 88 6.80 17.25 -7.66
CA THR A 88 7.20 18.65 -7.51
C THR A 88 6.50 19.59 -8.49
N ASP A 89 5.75 19.07 -9.46
CA ASP A 89 5.00 19.89 -10.42
C ASP A 89 4.10 20.90 -9.69
N THR A 90 4.25 22.16 -10.03
CA THR A 90 3.51 23.28 -9.42
C THR A 90 2.01 23.24 -9.69
N THR A 91 1.59 22.51 -10.72
CA THR A 91 0.18 22.29 -11.06
C THR A 91 -0.44 21.15 -10.26
N ASN A 92 0.36 20.32 -9.58
CA ASN A 92 -0.15 19.27 -8.72
C ASN A 92 -0.93 19.86 -7.54
N ASN A 93 -2.11 19.32 -7.29
CA ASN A 93 -2.96 19.80 -6.20
C ASN A 93 -2.25 19.61 -4.85
N ALA A 94 -2.32 20.61 -3.97
CA ALA A 94 -1.71 20.54 -2.65
C ALA A 94 -2.25 19.38 -1.79
N ALA A 95 -3.52 18.98 -1.98
CA ALA A 95 -4.10 17.81 -1.33
C ALA A 95 -3.39 16.49 -1.71
N ASN A 96 -2.73 16.46 -2.87
CA ASN A 96 -2.00 15.32 -3.40
C ASN A 96 -0.49 15.39 -3.12
N ALA A 97 -0.03 16.28 -2.23
CA ALA A 97 1.40 16.47 -1.94
C ALA A 97 2.08 15.21 -1.38
N ASN A 98 1.32 14.28 -0.80
CA ASN A 98 1.84 12.99 -0.34
C ASN A 98 1.47 11.82 -1.27
N ILE A 99 1.04 12.09 -2.50
CA ILE A 99 0.54 11.05 -3.41
C ILE A 99 1.39 11.04 -4.69
N TYR A 100 2.09 9.95 -4.90
CA TYR A 100 2.67 9.58 -6.18
C TYR A 100 1.67 8.72 -6.94
N ASN A 101 1.30 9.15 -8.14
CA ASN A 101 0.48 8.35 -9.06
C ASN A 101 1.43 7.52 -9.91
N ALA A 102 1.25 6.20 -9.91
CA ALA A 102 2.19 5.29 -10.54
C ALA A 102 2.20 5.43 -12.07
N ILE A 103 3.34 5.78 -12.63
CA ILE A 103 3.49 6.08 -14.07
C ILE A 103 3.20 4.84 -14.92
N SER A 104 3.58 3.65 -14.44
CA SER A 104 3.30 2.38 -15.14
C SER A 104 1.81 2.10 -15.34
N PHE A 105 0.93 2.79 -14.61
CA PHE A 105 -0.52 2.67 -14.69
C PHE A 105 -1.16 3.97 -15.21
N GLY A 106 -0.42 4.75 -16.01
CA GLY A 106 -0.90 6.01 -16.59
C GLY A 106 -1.02 7.16 -15.57
N GLY A 107 -0.37 7.02 -14.41
CA GLY A 107 -0.28 8.06 -13.39
C GLY A 107 0.40 9.33 -13.91
N GLY A 108 -0.09 10.47 -13.46
CA GLY A 108 0.40 11.78 -13.83
C GLY A 108 0.15 12.82 -12.74
N VAL A 109 0.44 14.08 -13.07
CA VAL A 109 0.12 15.22 -12.22
C VAL A 109 -1.41 15.41 -12.15
N ILE A 110 -1.95 15.54 -10.93
CA ILE A 110 -3.39 15.70 -10.71
C ILE A 110 -3.67 17.10 -10.20
N THR A 111 -4.34 17.91 -11.01
CA THR A 111 -4.68 19.30 -10.69
C THR A 111 -5.92 19.43 -9.80
N GLY A 112 -6.81 18.44 -9.83
CA GLY A 112 -8.00 18.35 -8.98
C GLY A 112 -7.72 17.81 -7.58
N ALA A 113 -8.63 18.06 -6.65
CA ALA A 113 -8.57 17.45 -5.31
C ALA A 113 -8.93 15.96 -5.36
N ASP A 114 -9.83 15.58 -6.26
CA ASP A 114 -10.19 14.18 -6.49
C ASP A 114 -9.12 13.49 -7.34
N ASN A 115 -8.49 12.48 -6.77
CA ASN A 115 -7.51 11.67 -7.45
C ASN A 115 -8.09 10.29 -7.78
N ASN A 116 -8.31 10.03 -9.06
CA ASN A 116 -8.86 8.77 -9.59
C ASN A 116 -7.80 7.90 -10.30
N SER A 117 -6.51 8.17 -10.09
CA SER A 117 -5.44 7.34 -10.64
C SER A 117 -5.54 5.88 -10.17
N ASP A 118 -5.20 4.98 -11.08
CA ASP A 118 -5.27 3.52 -10.92
C ASP A 118 -4.45 3.01 -9.73
N MET A 119 -3.27 3.59 -9.50
CA MET A 119 -2.41 3.25 -8.37
C MET A 119 -1.80 4.52 -7.77
N GLN A 120 -2.03 4.69 -6.47
CA GLN A 120 -1.60 5.80 -5.65
C GLN A 120 -0.66 5.26 -4.58
N ILE A 121 0.48 5.91 -4.39
CA ILE A 121 1.47 5.56 -3.39
C ILE A 121 1.73 6.77 -2.50
N SER A 122 1.76 6.56 -1.19
CA SER A 122 1.99 7.62 -0.21
C SER A 122 3.00 7.22 0.83
N LEU A 123 3.78 8.20 1.31
CA LEU A 123 4.65 8.00 2.46
C LEU A 123 3.78 7.93 3.73
N VAL A 124 4.04 6.92 4.55
CA VAL A 124 3.50 6.84 5.90
C VAL A 124 4.62 7.17 6.87
N THR A 125 4.59 8.40 7.39
CA THR A 125 5.50 8.77 8.47
C THR A 125 5.07 8.08 9.76
N PRO A 126 6.00 7.58 10.57
CA PRO A 126 5.61 6.92 11.81
C PRO A 126 4.90 7.87 12.77
N ALA A 127 3.88 7.38 13.46
CA ALA A 127 3.23 8.13 14.53
C ALA A 127 4.23 8.35 15.68
N VAL A 128 4.39 9.60 16.13
CA VAL A 128 5.23 9.95 17.27
C VAL A 128 4.73 9.23 18.51
N SER A 129 5.59 8.42 19.13
CA SER A 129 5.32 7.80 20.43
C SER A 129 6.59 7.87 21.27
N GLY A 130 6.71 8.94 22.07
CA GLY A 130 7.90 9.21 22.87
C GLY A 130 9.16 9.41 22.03
N THR A 131 10.26 8.76 22.43
CA THR A 131 11.57 8.84 21.77
C THR A 131 11.87 7.67 20.84
N VAL A 132 10.90 6.77 20.63
CA VAL A 132 11.12 5.54 19.88
C VAL A 132 11.07 5.84 18.39
N LYS A 133 12.22 5.70 17.72
CA LYS A 133 12.30 5.75 16.26
C LYS A 133 11.66 4.50 15.66
N ARG A 134 10.88 4.69 14.60
CA ARG A 134 10.05 3.67 13.95
C ARG A 134 10.35 3.59 12.45
N THR A 135 10.07 2.44 11.84
CA THR A 135 10.26 2.27 10.40
C THR A 135 9.16 3.02 9.64
N PRO A 136 9.49 3.89 8.67
CA PRO A 136 8.48 4.51 7.81
C PRO A 136 7.74 3.44 6.99
N GLY A 137 6.49 3.71 6.66
CA GLY A 137 5.67 2.83 5.82
C GLY A 137 5.43 3.42 4.43
N ILE A 138 4.94 2.57 3.53
CA ILE A 138 4.45 2.96 2.21
C ILE A 138 2.99 2.55 2.12
N PHE A 139 2.08 3.51 1.98
CA PHE A 139 0.68 3.25 1.72
C PHE A 139 0.46 3.09 0.22
N VAL A 140 -0.31 2.08 -0.16
CA VAL A 140 -0.68 1.79 -1.54
C VAL A 140 -2.21 1.78 -1.62
N ASP A 141 -2.75 2.49 -2.61
CA ASP A 141 -4.19 2.54 -2.92
C ASP A 141 -4.40 2.31 -4.42
N PHE A 142 -5.08 1.21 -4.75
CA PHE A 142 -5.61 0.94 -6.10
C PHE A 142 -7.12 0.65 -6.06
N SER A 143 -7.81 1.19 -5.05
CA SER A 143 -9.27 1.12 -4.89
C SER A 143 -10.05 1.93 -5.95
N LYS A 144 -9.33 2.67 -6.79
CA LYS A 144 -9.86 3.56 -7.83
C LYS A 144 -9.30 3.17 -9.20
N GLY A 145 -9.85 3.79 -10.25
CA GLY A 145 -9.36 3.58 -11.62
C GLY A 145 -9.54 2.15 -12.14
N GLY A 146 -8.69 1.74 -13.06
CA GLY A 146 -8.73 0.46 -13.76
C GLY A 146 -8.40 -0.78 -12.91
N LEU A 147 -7.65 -0.61 -11.82
CA LEU A 147 -7.22 -1.72 -10.95
C LEU A 147 -8.26 -2.12 -9.90
N LYS A 148 -9.28 -1.29 -9.68
CA LYS A 148 -10.31 -1.50 -8.65
C LYS A 148 -10.98 -2.88 -8.72
N THR A 149 -11.30 -3.35 -9.92
CA THR A 149 -12.01 -4.64 -10.10
C THR A 149 -11.17 -5.82 -9.60
N ASN A 150 -9.84 -5.71 -9.70
CA ASN A 150 -8.89 -6.74 -9.30
C ASN A 150 -8.26 -6.48 -7.93
N ALA A 151 -8.74 -5.47 -7.20
CA ALA A 151 -8.12 -5.00 -5.96
C ALA A 151 -7.95 -6.13 -4.93
N ALA A 152 -9.00 -6.91 -4.67
CA ALA A 152 -8.95 -8.01 -3.71
C ALA A 152 -7.94 -9.09 -4.08
N PHE A 153 -7.83 -9.41 -5.37
CA PHE A 153 -6.85 -10.37 -5.86
C PHE A 153 -5.43 -9.81 -5.70
N LEU A 154 -5.17 -8.61 -6.22
CA LEU A 154 -3.85 -7.98 -6.19
C LEU A 154 -3.33 -7.80 -4.77
N GLU A 155 -4.17 -7.28 -3.86
CA GLU A 155 -3.83 -7.09 -2.46
C GLU A 155 -3.43 -8.42 -1.79
N SER A 156 -4.20 -9.49 -2.05
CA SER A 156 -3.87 -10.82 -1.50
C SER A 156 -2.54 -11.36 -2.03
N GLN A 157 -2.26 -11.18 -3.32
CA GLN A 157 -1.04 -11.68 -3.94
C GLN A 157 0.19 -10.89 -3.49
N ILE A 158 0.09 -9.56 -3.44
CA ILE A 158 1.16 -8.69 -2.93
C ILE A 158 1.43 -8.99 -1.47
N ALA A 159 0.37 -9.19 -0.66
CA ALA A 159 0.51 -9.56 0.74
C ALA A 159 1.30 -10.85 0.93
N ASN A 160 0.99 -11.87 0.13
CA ASN A 160 1.68 -13.16 0.17
C ASN A 160 3.13 -13.05 -0.29
N ASP A 161 3.38 -12.40 -1.44
CA ASP A 161 4.72 -12.29 -2.03
C ASP A 161 5.68 -11.49 -1.16
N LEU A 162 5.21 -10.39 -0.56
CA LEU A 162 6.04 -9.52 0.27
C LEU A 162 6.10 -9.94 1.74
N SER A 163 5.33 -10.95 2.18
CA SER A 163 5.26 -11.39 3.58
C SER A 163 6.62 -11.76 4.21
N ALA A 164 7.54 -12.27 3.40
CA ALA A 164 8.89 -12.61 3.84
C ALA A 164 9.70 -11.34 4.19
N VAL A 165 9.53 -10.27 3.41
CA VAL A 165 10.38 -9.07 3.43
C VAL A 165 9.71 -7.83 4.05
N ALA A 166 8.41 -7.89 4.31
CA ALA A 166 7.64 -6.77 4.86
C ALA A 166 6.51 -7.24 5.78
N PHE A 167 6.06 -6.33 6.64
CA PHE A 167 4.78 -6.42 7.34
C PHE A 167 3.74 -5.60 6.59
N ILE A 168 2.56 -6.17 6.37
CA ILE A 168 1.56 -5.58 5.48
C ILE A 168 0.28 -5.40 6.26
N ASP A 169 -0.10 -4.14 6.46
CA ASP A 169 -1.31 -3.75 7.14
C ASP A 169 -2.43 -3.59 6.11
N ARG A 170 -3.18 -4.66 5.92
CA ARG A 170 -4.33 -4.73 5.01
C ARG A 170 -5.62 -4.16 5.60
N THR A 171 -5.53 -3.58 6.79
CA THR A 171 -6.66 -2.94 7.47
C THR A 171 -6.59 -1.41 7.40
N SER A 172 -5.53 -0.89 6.80
CA SER A 172 -5.32 0.54 6.69
C SER A 172 -6.03 1.10 5.46
N THR A 173 -6.96 2.03 5.68
CA THR A 173 -7.71 2.71 4.61
C THR A 173 -7.13 4.07 4.23
N THR A 174 -6.10 4.54 4.95
CA THR A 174 -5.46 5.84 4.74
C THR A 174 -3.95 5.76 4.93
N ALA A 175 -3.22 6.75 4.40
CA ALA A 175 -1.77 6.90 4.56
C ALA A 175 -1.38 7.43 5.96
N THR A 176 -1.92 6.83 7.02
CA THR A 176 -1.68 7.22 8.41
C THR A 176 -1.10 6.05 9.18
N ALA A 177 0.03 6.25 9.84
CA ALA A 177 0.60 5.21 10.68
C ALA A 177 -0.36 4.88 11.82
N LYS A 178 -0.58 3.58 12.05
CA LYS A 178 -1.39 3.11 13.17
C LYS A 178 -0.75 3.54 14.50
N ALA A 179 -1.51 4.31 15.29
CA ALA A 179 -1.10 4.68 16.63
C ALA A 179 -1.21 3.48 17.60
N GLY A 180 -0.26 3.35 18.52
CA GLY A 180 -0.28 2.33 19.58
C GLY A 180 0.78 1.23 19.43
N VAL A 181 0.33 0.00 19.71
CA VAL A 181 1.15 -1.19 20.02
C VAL A 181 2.14 -1.51 18.91
N ILE A 182 3.37 -1.76 19.34
CA ILE A 182 4.51 -2.08 18.51
C ILE A 182 4.61 -3.60 18.43
N ASN A 183 5.08 -4.14 17.31
CA ASN A 183 5.37 -5.55 17.23
C ASN A 183 6.35 -5.96 18.34
N ASP A 184 5.98 -6.96 19.13
CA ASP A 184 6.75 -7.46 20.28
C ASP A 184 7.63 -8.67 19.92
N ALA A 185 7.43 -9.22 18.73
CA ALA A 185 8.12 -10.39 18.19
C ALA A 185 9.13 -10.01 17.09
N GLY A 186 10.12 -10.86 16.89
CA GLY A 186 11.16 -10.68 15.89
C GLY A 186 12.39 -9.90 16.37
N SER A 187 13.23 -9.54 15.42
CA SER A 187 14.44 -8.74 15.56
C SER A 187 14.16 -7.31 16.03
N ALA A 188 15.21 -6.59 16.46
CA ALA A 188 15.07 -5.24 16.98
C ALA A 188 14.43 -4.25 15.99
N ILE A 189 14.60 -4.46 14.67
CA ILE A 189 13.95 -3.63 13.64
C ILE A 189 12.49 -4.04 13.43
N GLU A 190 12.16 -5.33 13.52
CA GLU A 190 10.78 -5.79 13.41
C GLU A 190 9.94 -5.25 14.56
N LYS A 191 10.55 -5.06 15.74
CA LYS A 191 9.96 -4.33 16.87
C LYS A 191 9.90 -2.81 16.68
N ARG A 192 10.05 -2.28 15.47
CA ARG A 192 9.87 -0.86 15.14
C ARG A 192 8.72 -0.61 14.17
N THR A 193 7.97 -1.66 13.83
CA THR A 193 6.73 -1.57 13.06
C THR A 193 5.50 -1.69 13.98
N PRO A 194 4.32 -1.20 13.56
CA PRO A 194 3.09 -1.45 14.30
C PRO A 194 2.81 -2.94 14.44
N ALA A 195 2.16 -3.34 15.53
CA ALA A 195 1.60 -4.68 15.66
C ALA A 195 0.35 -4.79 14.77
N ILE A 196 0.45 -5.59 13.71
CA ILE A 196 -0.61 -5.88 12.75
C ILE A 196 -1.25 -7.23 13.14
N GLY A 197 -2.57 -7.27 13.24
CA GLY A 197 -3.34 -8.49 13.54
C GLY A 197 -3.15 -9.05 14.96
N LYS A 198 -2.59 -8.27 15.89
CA LYS A 198 -2.46 -8.65 17.31
C LYS A 198 -3.39 -7.81 18.18
N THR A 199 -3.92 -8.42 19.24
CA THR A 199 -4.61 -7.73 20.33
C THR A 199 -3.70 -6.64 20.89
N LYS A 200 -4.20 -5.41 21.01
CA LYS A 200 -3.43 -4.31 21.59
C LYS A 200 -3.39 -4.51 23.11
N GLN A 201 -2.28 -4.18 23.78
CA GLN A 201 -2.30 -3.82 25.21
C GLN A 201 -1.98 -2.33 25.36
N ASP A 202 -2.75 -1.61 26.18
CA ASP A 202 -2.44 -0.21 26.52
C ASP A 202 -1.25 -0.14 27.50
N ALA A 203 -0.83 1.07 27.88
CA ALA A 203 0.26 1.30 28.84
C ALA A 203 -0.03 0.73 30.25
N ASN A 204 -1.25 0.27 30.50
CA ASN A 204 -1.74 -0.30 31.76
C ASN A 204 -1.95 -1.83 31.65
N GLY A 205 -1.62 -2.45 30.51
CA GLY A 205 -1.77 -3.88 30.27
C GLY A 205 -3.19 -4.33 29.91
N ASN A 206 -4.12 -3.39 29.66
CA ASN A 206 -5.48 -3.76 29.25
C ASN A 206 -5.52 -4.10 27.77
N THR A 207 -6.24 -5.16 27.42
CA THR A 207 -6.53 -5.46 26.02
C THR A 207 -7.39 -4.35 25.41
N VAL A 208 -6.82 -3.62 24.45
CA VAL A 208 -7.52 -2.59 23.67
C VAL A 208 -8.05 -3.23 22.39
N ALA A 209 -9.23 -2.79 21.95
CA ALA A 209 -9.93 -3.35 20.79
C ALA A 209 -9.02 -3.53 19.57
N ASP A 210 -9.23 -4.68 18.91
CA ASP A 210 -8.42 -5.27 17.85
C ASP A 210 -8.08 -4.32 16.69
N ASP A 211 -7.09 -4.72 15.89
CA ASP A 211 -7.14 -4.43 14.45
C ASP A 211 -8.54 -4.76 13.91
N PRO A 212 -9.14 -3.98 12.99
CA PRO A 212 -10.46 -4.33 12.50
C PRO A 212 -10.40 -5.74 11.89
N THR A 213 -11.22 -6.62 12.45
CA THR A 213 -11.38 -7.98 11.98
C THR A 213 -12.13 -7.92 10.65
N SER A 214 -11.37 -8.06 9.56
CA SER A 214 -11.85 -8.57 8.27
C SER A 214 -12.78 -7.69 7.42
N ALA A 215 -13.14 -6.47 7.84
CA ALA A 215 -14.09 -5.63 7.08
C ALA A 215 -13.51 -4.94 5.83
N GLU A 216 -12.19 -4.78 5.74
CA GLU A 216 -11.51 -3.97 4.72
C GLU A 216 -10.58 -4.79 3.81
N LEU A 217 -10.52 -6.11 4.01
CA LEU A 217 -9.69 -6.99 3.17
C LEU A 217 -10.20 -6.99 1.73
N GLY A 218 -9.36 -6.55 0.80
CA GLY A 218 -9.65 -6.51 -0.62
C GLY A 218 -10.27 -5.21 -1.11
N ASP A 219 -10.23 -4.16 -0.30
CA ASP A 219 -10.55 -2.80 -0.75
C ASP A 219 -9.45 -2.18 -1.62
N GLY A 220 -8.29 -2.83 -1.71
CA GLY A 220 -7.14 -2.39 -2.50
C GLY A 220 -6.28 -1.35 -1.81
N LYS A 221 -6.35 -1.27 -0.47
CA LYS A 221 -5.59 -0.34 0.35
C LYS A 221 -4.82 -1.07 1.42
N PHE A 222 -3.55 -0.70 1.58
CA PHE A 222 -2.70 -1.29 2.62
C PHE A 222 -1.46 -0.45 2.86
N ILE A 223 -0.84 -0.64 4.04
CA ILE A 223 0.48 -0.08 4.35
C ILE A 223 1.51 -1.20 4.38
N ILE A 224 2.66 -0.96 3.76
CA ILE A 224 3.82 -1.85 3.76
C ILE A 224 4.90 -1.26 4.67
N TYR A 225 5.36 -2.05 5.63
CA TYR A 225 6.52 -1.76 6.47
C TYR A 225 7.62 -2.78 6.17
N PHE A 226 8.68 -2.34 5.49
CA PHE A 226 9.76 -3.21 5.06
C PHE A 226 10.69 -3.62 6.21
N LYS A 227 11.06 -4.91 6.25
CA LYS A 227 11.93 -5.48 7.29
C LYS A 227 13.42 -5.21 7.05
N ASP A 228 13.81 -4.86 5.83
CA ASP A 228 15.20 -4.63 5.44
C ASP A 228 15.69 -3.20 5.73
N PHE A 229 14.90 -2.40 6.45
CA PHE A 229 15.35 -1.11 6.96
C PHE A 229 16.36 -1.30 8.11
N GLY A 230 17.43 -0.51 8.10
CA GLY A 230 18.50 -0.53 9.09
C GLY A 230 18.15 0.22 10.38
N SER A 231 18.99 0.07 11.39
CA SER A 231 18.86 0.79 12.67
C SER A 231 19.02 2.32 12.54
N ASP A 232 19.63 2.76 11.44
CA ASP A 232 19.85 4.13 10.99
C ASP A 232 18.73 4.66 10.09
N GLU A 233 17.85 3.79 9.60
CA GLU A 233 16.77 4.11 8.66
C GLU A 233 15.41 4.25 9.37
N VAL A 234 15.43 4.65 10.64
CA VAL A 234 14.23 4.81 11.46
C VAL A 234 13.98 6.26 11.82
N VAL A 235 12.71 6.61 11.88
CA VAL A 235 12.21 7.98 11.89
C VAL A 235 11.47 8.27 13.18
N GLN A 236 11.53 9.52 13.64
CA GLN A 236 10.80 10.02 14.80
C GLN A 236 9.78 11.08 14.41
#